data_AF-A0A7C3WXJ9-F1
#
_entry.id   AF-A0A7C3WXJ9-F1
#
_cell.length_a   1.000
_cell.length_b   1.000
_cell.length_c   1.000
_cell.angle_alpha   90.00
_cell.angle_beta   90.00
_cell.angle_gamma   90.00
#
_symmetry.space_group_name_H-M   'P 1'
#
loop_
_entity.id
_entity.type
_entity.pdbx_description
1 polymer ?
#
loop_
_entity_poly.entity_id
_entity_poly.type
_entity_poly.pdbx_seq_one_letter_code
_entity_poly.pdbx_strand_id
1 'polypeptide(L)'
;MLKKVVEKATLRLVRNRWGYTPEELEKARRTGLVDAIGIGDLAYWIKAEPVCSRHCMGENYEGKPLYFDAMGGLIRRKCPPSICVHGLSQLSPLIYSYYDHMLRGEDPNRMVFHTVACTDPGLERGGLGTCTFRLSRERMPLFQFLVHNLHLVPYFFFWNRRQRGACRAAEGGTDNGGPRATEFMRRLPMSPVELEAFLARPERERRLRAMERFRDHRIVLRVVEAVACPAGHAAGEEIFLDCAGRVLLEETGKDVCIMALHKAWFRVMLLLERMAQGVDDAEPDLTGPLFQIPISCFGGAWPLGACGRILMLAEIREVEPRGPEA
;
A
#
# COMPACT_ATOMS: atom_id res chain seq x y z
N MET A 1 -40.37 3.37 -7.87
CA MET A 1 -40.00 4.31 -8.97
C MET A 1 -38.75 5.13 -8.62
N LEU A 2 -38.70 5.79 -7.46
CA LEU A 2 -37.57 6.64 -7.02
C LEU A 2 -36.20 5.93 -7.01
N LYS A 3 -36.11 4.69 -6.47
CA LYS A 3 -34.86 3.91 -6.43
C LYS A 3 -34.21 3.70 -7.81
N LYS A 4 -35.01 3.37 -8.82
CA LYS A 4 -34.54 3.18 -10.20
C LYS A 4 -34.07 4.49 -10.84
N VAL A 5 -34.68 5.62 -10.47
CA VAL A 5 -34.27 6.96 -10.96
C VAL A 5 -32.92 7.36 -10.34
N VAL A 6 -32.76 7.15 -9.03
CA VAL A 6 -31.51 7.42 -8.31
C VAL A 6 -30.37 6.55 -8.86
N GLU A 7 -30.62 5.26 -9.06
CA GLU A 7 -29.64 4.33 -9.64
C GLU A 7 -29.18 4.78 -11.04
N LYS A 8 -30.11 5.14 -11.93
CA LYS A 8 -29.77 5.67 -13.26
C LYS A 8 -28.96 6.96 -13.18
N ALA A 9 -29.26 7.85 -12.23
CA ALA A 9 -28.51 9.08 -12.02
C ALA A 9 -27.08 8.79 -11.52
N THR A 10 -26.91 7.85 -10.58
CA THR A 10 -25.60 7.39 -10.10
C THR A 10 -24.78 6.82 -11.24
N LEU A 11 -25.32 5.89 -12.02
CA LEU A 11 -24.60 5.26 -13.14
C LEU A 11 -24.21 6.29 -14.21
N ARG A 12 -25.07 7.27 -14.49
CA ARG A 12 -24.74 8.37 -15.40
C ARG A 12 -23.57 9.19 -14.87
N LEU A 13 -23.58 9.54 -13.58
CA LEU A 13 -22.51 10.29 -12.93
C LEU A 13 -21.18 9.53 -12.98
N VAL A 14 -21.18 8.26 -12.57
CA VAL A 14 -20.04 7.32 -12.61
C VAL A 14 -19.45 7.28 -14.02
N ARG A 15 -20.25 6.90 -15.01
CA ARG A 15 -19.84 6.78 -16.41
C ARG A 15 -19.21 8.08 -16.93
N ASN A 16 -19.87 9.21 -16.66
CA ASN A 16 -19.43 10.49 -17.15
C ASN A 16 -18.17 11.00 -16.44
N ARG A 17 -18.05 10.80 -15.14
CA ARG A 17 -16.88 11.23 -14.35
C ARG A 17 -15.63 10.47 -14.75
N TRP A 18 -15.71 9.15 -14.84
CA TRP A 18 -14.60 8.26 -15.21
C TRP A 18 -14.38 8.14 -16.72
N GLY A 19 -15.29 8.69 -17.53
CA GLY A 19 -15.14 8.67 -18.98
C GLY A 19 -15.33 7.28 -19.60
N TYR A 20 -16.10 6.40 -18.96
CA TYR A 20 -16.34 5.03 -19.44
C TYR A 20 -17.22 5.00 -20.69
N THR A 21 -16.92 4.05 -21.60
CA THR A 21 -17.88 3.56 -22.60
C THR A 21 -18.94 2.67 -21.92
N PRO A 22 -20.06 2.35 -22.57
CA PRO A 22 -21.04 1.41 -22.04
C PRO A 22 -20.43 0.04 -21.69
N GLU A 23 -19.52 -0.46 -22.52
CA GLU A 23 -18.85 -1.75 -22.33
C GLU A 23 -17.87 -1.72 -21.15
N GLU A 24 -17.13 -0.62 -20.98
CA GLU A 24 -16.23 -0.42 -19.84
C GLU A 24 -17.00 -0.29 -18.53
N LEU A 25 -18.14 0.41 -18.53
CA LEU A 25 -19.02 0.50 -17.37
C LEU A 25 -19.54 -0.89 -16.97
N GLU A 26 -19.98 -1.70 -17.94
CA GLU A 26 -20.46 -3.05 -17.67
C GLU A 26 -19.35 -3.92 -17.07
N LYS A 27 -18.12 -3.83 -17.60
CA LYS A 27 -16.95 -4.51 -17.01
C LYS A 27 -16.69 -4.06 -15.57
N ALA A 28 -16.75 -2.75 -15.31
CA ALA A 28 -16.51 -2.18 -13.99
C ALA A 28 -17.55 -2.61 -12.94
N ARG A 29 -18.78 -2.89 -13.37
CA ARG A 29 -19.87 -3.35 -12.49
C ARG A 29 -19.79 -4.82 -12.11
N ARG A 30 -19.02 -5.65 -12.83
CA ARG A 30 -18.92 -7.09 -12.55
C ARG A 30 -18.46 -7.42 -11.14
N THR A 31 -17.65 -6.56 -10.52
CA THR A 31 -17.13 -6.76 -9.16
C THR A 31 -18.08 -6.22 -8.08
N GLY A 32 -19.15 -5.51 -8.45
CA GLY A 32 -20.06 -4.83 -7.53
C GLY A 32 -19.49 -3.58 -6.85
N LEU A 33 -18.19 -3.27 -6.98
CA LEU A 33 -17.57 -2.12 -6.31
C LEU A 33 -18.17 -0.77 -6.75
N VAL A 34 -18.56 -0.66 -8.02
CA VAL A 34 -19.28 0.52 -8.54
C VAL A 34 -20.67 0.64 -7.91
N ASP A 35 -21.31 -0.49 -7.60
CA ASP A 35 -22.63 -0.55 -7.00
C ASP A 35 -22.57 -0.43 -5.45
N ALA A 36 -21.39 -0.60 -4.84
CA ALA A 36 -21.15 -0.48 -3.39
C ALA A 36 -21.44 0.92 -2.85
N ILE A 37 -21.32 1.94 -3.70
CA ILE A 37 -21.39 3.35 -3.28
C ILE A 37 -22.51 4.03 -4.04
N GLY A 38 -23.65 4.18 -3.37
CA GLY A 38 -24.80 4.88 -3.91
C GLY A 38 -24.67 6.39 -3.81
N ILE A 39 -25.54 7.10 -4.52
CA ILE A 39 -25.68 8.57 -4.37
C ILE A 39 -25.94 8.99 -2.91
N GLY A 40 -26.61 8.15 -2.13
CA GLY A 40 -26.85 8.40 -0.71
C GLY A 40 -25.58 8.38 0.15
N ASP A 41 -24.57 7.62 -0.28
CA ASP A 41 -23.30 7.49 0.44
C ASP A 41 -22.41 8.73 0.27
N LEU A 42 -22.65 9.54 -0.77
CA LEU A 42 -22.00 10.84 -0.96
C LEU A 42 -22.30 11.84 0.18
N ALA A 43 -23.32 11.56 1.00
CA ALA A 43 -23.64 12.31 2.21
C ALA A 43 -22.75 11.95 3.42
N TYR A 44 -21.85 10.97 3.28
CA TYR A 44 -20.97 10.50 4.33
C TYR A 44 -19.51 10.69 3.92
N TRP A 45 -18.67 10.99 4.92
CA TRP A 45 -17.22 10.86 4.78
C TRP A 45 -16.71 9.68 5.59
N ILE A 46 -15.55 9.20 5.19
CA ILE A 46 -14.71 8.33 6.01
C ILE A 46 -13.74 9.25 6.76
N LYS A 47 -13.70 9.17 8.08
CA LYS A 47 -12.85 9.98 8.94
C LYS A 47 -11.81 9.10 9.62
N ALA A 48 -10.54 9.43 9.44
CA ALA A 48 -9.42 8.86 10.15
C ALA A 48 -8.98 9.81 11.26
N GLU A 49 -9.46 9.57 12.48
CA GLU A 49 -9.17 10.38 13.67
C GLU A 49 -7.87 9.92 14.34
N PRO A 50 -6.90 10.81 14.59
CA PRO A 50 -5.73 10.50 15.40
C PRO A 50 -6.15 10.22 16.84
N VAL A 51 -5.99 8.98 17.30
CA VAL A 51 -6.33 8.56 18.68
C VAL A 51 -5.11 8.46 19.59
N CYS A 52 -3.91 8.46 19.00
CA CYS A 52 -2.65 8.57 19.71
C CYS A 52 -1.63 9.17 18.75
N SER A 53 -1.04 10.30 19.10
CA SER A 53 -0.05 10.97 18.26
C SER A 53 1.07 11.52 19.12
N ARG A 54 2.32 11.23 18.73
CA ARG A 54 3.54 11.73 19.39
C ARG A 54 4.54 12.13 18.33
N HIS A 55 4.94 13.40 18.33
CA HIS A 55 5.93 13.96 17.40
C HIS A 55 5.57 13.75 15.90
N CYS A 56 4.28 13.70 15.56
CA CYS A 56 3.86 13.50 14.16
C CYS A 56 4.17 14.73 13.30
N MET A 57 5.14 14.61 12.39
CA MET A 57 5.47 15.67 11.42
C MET A 57 4.30 16.09 10.53
N GLY A 58 3.39 15.16 10.21
CA GLY A 58 2.21 15.45 9.39
C GLY A 58 1.10 16.23 10.13
N GLU A 59 1.38 16.75 11.33
CA GLU A 59 0.43 17.49 12.17
C GLU A 59 -0.92 16.77 12.42
N ASN A 60 -0.92 15.44 12.39
CA ASN A 60 -2.09 14.65 12.72
C ASN A 60 -2.08 14.42 14.22
N TYR A 61 -2.94 15.14 14.95
CA TYR A 61 -3.17 15.00 16.38
C TYR A 61 -4.68 15.13 16.66
N GLU A 62 -5.09 14.93 17.91
CA GLU A 62 -6.51 14.94 18.28
C GLU A 62 -7.22 16.21 17.78
N GLY A 63 -8.33 16.04 17.06
CA GLY A 63 -9.07 17.14 16.43
C GLY A 63 -8.56 17.56 15.04
N LYS A 64 -7.47 16.98 14.54
CA LYS A 64 -6.96 17.14 13.16
C LYS A 64 -7.02 15.82 12.37
N PRO A 65 -8.21 15.31 12.02
CA PRO A 65 -8.38 14.10 11.23
C PRO A 65 -8.09 14.25 9.74
N LEU A 66 -7.89 13.11 9.09
CA LEU A 66 -7.97 12.99 7.63
C LEU A 66 -9.40 12.60 7.23
N TYR A 67 -9.91 13.25 6.19
CA TYR A 67 -11.24 12.97 5.66
C TYR A 67 -11.14 12.46 4.23
N PHE A 68 -11.90 11.40 3.96
CA PHE A 68 -12.07 10.83 2.63
C PHE A 68 -13.54 10.89 2.24
N ASP A 69 -13.80 11.07 0.96
CA ASP A 69 -15.13 10.89 0.40
C ASP A 69 -15.54 9.40 0.46
N ALA A 70 -16.78 9.12 0.08
CA ALA A 70 -17.30 7.76 0.10
C ALA A 70 -16.44 6.80 -0.73
N MET A 71 -15.73 7.27 -1.77
CA MET A 71 -14.86 6.46 -2.63
C MET A 71 -13.39 6.46 -2.19
N GLY A 72 -13.08 6.92 -0.97
CA GLY A 72 -11.73 6.92 -0.44
C GLY A 72 -10.85 8.03 -1.02
N GLY A 73 -11.44 8.99 -1.74
CA GLY A 73 -10.76 10.17 -2.24
C GLY A 73 -10.53 11.19 -1.12
N LEU A 74 -9.28 11.64 -0.94
CA LEU A 74 -8.95 12.58 0.12
C LEU A 74 -9.63 13.96 -0.07
N ILE A 75 -10.35 14.42 0.96
CA ILE A 75 -10.97 15.75 0.99
C ILE A 75 -9.94 16.78 1.48
N ARG A 76 -9.03 17.17 0.58
CA ARG A 76 -7.85 18.01 0.87
C ARG A 76 -8.14 19.23 1.76
N ARG A 77 -9.18 20.01 1.46
CA ARG A 77 -9.56 21.22 2.21
C ARG A 77 -9.98 21.00 3.68
N LYS A 78 -10.18 19.73 4.06
CA LYS A 78 -10.57 19.31 5.41
C LYS A 78 -9.43 18.61 6.15
N CYS A 79 -8.31 18.34 5.47
CA CYS A 79 -7.14 17.68 6.03
C CYS A 79 -6.06 18.73 6.36
N PRO A 80 -5.05 18.38 7.18
CA PRO A 80 -3.90 19.24 7.41
C PRO A 80 -3.16 19.62 6.11
N PRO A 81 -2.46 20.76 6.07
CA PRO A 81 -1.74 21.22 4.88
C PRO A 81 -0.68 20.23 4.38
N SER A 82 -0.05 19.49 5.30
CA SER A 82 0.92 18.44 5.00
C SER A 82 0.39 17.10 5.48
N ILE A 83 0.42 16.08 4.63
CA ILE A 83 -0.07 14.74 4.94
C ILE A 83 1.06 13.75 4.69
N CYS A 84 1.49 13.08 5.75
CA CYS A 84 2.55 12.09 5.66
C CYS A 84 2.05 10.83 4.93
N VAL A 85 2.75 10.44 3.86
CA VAL A 85 2.45 9.22 3.07
C VAL A 85 2.51 7.95 3.92
N HIS A 86 3.37 7.92 4.95
CA HIS A 86 3.52 6.79 5.87
C HIS A 86 2.33 6.59 6.82
N GLY A 87 1.54 7.63 7.06
CA GLY A 87 0.24 7.50 7.74
C GLY A 87 -0.87 7.17 6.75
N LEU A 88 -0.92 7.92 5.64
CA LEU A 88 -1.96 7.80 4.61
C LEU A 88 -2.02 6.40 3.98
N SER A 89 -0.87 5.82 3.62
CA SER A 89 -0.78 4.48 3.01
C SER A 89 -1.40 3.39 3.89
N GLN A 90 -1.33 3.53 5.21
CA GLN A 90 -1.80 2.50 6.16
C GLN A 90 -3.32 2.48 6.30
N LEU A 91 -4.01 3.53 5.85
CA LEU A 91 -5.47 3.62 5.89
C LEU A 91 -6.13 2.86 4.74
N SER A 92 -5.40 2.60 3.65
CA SER A 92 -5.96 1.96 2.44
C SER A 92 -6.60 0.59 2.74
N PRO A 93 -5.95 -0.35 3.46
CA PRO A 93 -6.59 -1.64 3.80
C PRO A 93 -7.87 -1.48 4.62
N LEU A 94 -7.94 -0.50 5.53
CA LEU A 94 -9.13 -0.26 6.36
C LEU A 94 -10.26 0.35 5.51
N ILE A 95 -9.95 1.19 4.52
CA ILE A 95 -10.94 1.72 3.58
C ILE A 95 -11.51 0.59 2.70
N TYR A 96 -10.71 -0.41 2.33
CA TYR A 96 -11.26 -1.60 1.66
C TYR A 96 -12.15 -2.44 2.57
N SER A 97 -11.79 -2.60 3.85
CA SER A 97 -12.68 -3.22 4.84
C SER A 97 -14.00 -2.46 4.96
N TYR A 98 -13.96 -1.13 4.90
CA TYR A 98 -15.15 -0.28 4.89
C TYR A 98 -16.04 -0.59 3.67
N TYR A 99 -15.47 -0.77 2.48
CA TYR A 99 -16.25 -1.14 1.30
C TYR A 99 -16.87 -2.52 1.41
N ASP A 100 -16.17 -3.49 2.00
CA ASP A 100 -16.71 -4.84 2.20
C ASP A 100 -17.96 -4.81 3.09
N HIS A 101 -17.93 -4.10 4.23
CA HIS A 101 -19.12 -3.94 5.06
C HIS A 101 -20.26 -3.23 4.32
N MET A 102 -19.97 -2.19 3.56
CA MET A 102 -20.98 -1.48 2.75
C MET A 102 -21.64 -2.41 1.72
N LEU A 103 -20.84 -3.24 1.02
CA LEU A 103 -21.32 -4.23 0.05
C LEU A 103 -22.22 -5.29 0.68
N ARG A 104 -21.97 -5.63 1.95
CA ARG A 104 -22.77 -6.58 2.73
C ARG A 104 -24.01 -5.93 3.36
N GLY A 105 -24.19 -4.62 3.21
CA GLY A 105 -25.27 -3.88 3.87
C GLY A 105 -25.09 -3.73 5.38
N GLU A 106 -23.87 -3.91 5.87
CA GLU A 106 -23.50 -3.82 7.28
C GLU A 106 -23.03 -2.39 7.63
N ASP A 107 -23.05 -2.05 8.92
CA ASP A 107 -22.51 -0.77 9.40
C ASP A 107 -20.97 -0.85 9.47
N PRO A 108 -20.22 -0.08 8.65
CA PRO A 108 -18.77 -0.14 8.66
C PRO A 108 -18.15 0.40 9.96
N ASN A 109 -18.91 1.10 10.82
CA ASN A 109 -18.43 1.45 12.15
C ASN A 109 -18.27 0.25 13.09
N ARG A 110 -18.73 -0.94 12.69
CA ARG A 110 -18.59 -2.20 13.43
C ARG A 110 -17.37 -3.03 13.03
N MET A 111 -16.51 -2.49 12.15
CA MET A 111 -15.26 -3.13 11.75
C MET A 111 -14.37 -3.47 12.95
N VAL A 112 -13.86 -4.69 12.99
CA VAL A 112 -12.87 -5.10 13.99
C VAL A 112 -11.56 -4.32 13.76
N PHE A 113 -11.09 -4.27 12.51
CA PHE A 113 -9.91 -3.52 12.12
C PHE A 113 -10.26 -2.06 11.79
N HIS A 114 -10.59 -1.29 12.83
CA HIS A 114 -10.93 0.13 12.70
C HIS A 114 -9.78 1.04 13.14
N THR A 115 -8.64 0.49 13.58
CA THR A 115 -7.48 1.24 14.05
C THR A 115 -6.20 0.81 13.36
N VAL A 116 -5.33 1.75 13.04
CA VAL A 116 -4.03 1.47 12.42
C VAL A 116 -2.99 2.51 12.81
N ALA A 117 -1.80 2.05 13.19
CA ALA A 117 -0.64 2.92 13.38
C ALA A 117 0.01 3.27 12.03
N CYS A 118 0.71 4.39 11.92
CA CYS A 118 1.63 4.63 10.82
C CYS A 118 2.80 3.62 10.84
N THR A 119 3.71 3.69 9.88
CA THR A 119 4.87 2.77 9.82
C THR A 119 5.95 3.08 10.87
N ASP A 120 6.04 4.33 11.31
CA ASP A 120 7.07 4.80 12.25
C ASP A 120 6.72 4.41 13.70
N PRO A 121 7.67 3.81 14.45
CA PRO A 121 7.44 3.30 15.80
C PRO A 121 7.48 4.40 16.88
N GLY A 122 7.87 5.63 16.53
CA GLY A 122 8.04 6.76 17.44
C GLY A 122 9.46 6.90 18.01
N LEU A 123 9.72 8.06 18.61
CA LEU A 123 11.04 8.48 19.10
C LEU A 123 11.67 7.49 20.10
N GLU A 124 10.88 6.99 21.06
CA GLU A 124 11.30 6.01 22.07
C GLU A 124 11.83 4.69 21.48
N ARG A 125 11.59 4.46 20.19
CA ARG A 125 11.96 3.25 19.45
C ARG A 125 12.92 3.56 18.30
N GLY A 126 13.58 4.71 18.32
CA GLY A 126 14.51 5.15 17.27
C GLY A 126 13.85 5.67 15.99
N GLY A 127 12.52 5.84 15.99
CA GLY A 127 11.80 6.52 14.92
C GLY A 127 11.76 8.04 15.11
N LEU A 128 10.94 8.73 14.32
CA LEU A 128 10.80 10.18 14.38
C LEU A 128 9.50 10.61 15.07
N GLY A 129 8.44 9.82 14.93
CA GLY A 129 7.12 10.15 15.47
C GLY A 129 6.07 9.14 15.05
N THR A 130 5.07 8.94 15.90
CA THR A 130 4.04 7.92 15.66
C THR A 130 2.64 8.52 15.71
N CYS A 131 1.75 7.97 14.91
CA CYS A 131 0.34 8.34 14.89
C CYS A 131 -0.52 7.09 14.65
N THR A 132 -1.49 6.86 15.52
CA THR A 132 -2.52 5.83 15.37
C THR A 132 -3.82 6.49 14.99
N PHE A 133 -4.39 6.04 13.88
CA PHE A 133 -5.67 6.51 13.37
C PHE A 133 -6.76 5.52 13.74
N ARG A 134 -7.96 6.03 14.05
CA ARG A 134 -9.21 5.30 14.09
C ARG A 134 -10.08 5.71 12.92
N LEU A 135 -10.50 4.75 12.12
CA LEU A 135 -11.43 4.95 11.02
C LEU A 135 -12.87 4.91 11.52
N SER A 136 -13.70 5.83 11.02
CA SER A 136 -15.13 5.87 11.26
C SER A 136 -15.85 6.44 10.05
N ARG A 137 -17.15 6.15 9.96
CA ARG A 137 -18.07 6.72 8.99
C ARG A 137 -18.98 7.71 9.69
N GLU A 138 -19.02 8.93 9.18
CA GLU A 138 -19.84 10.00 9.74
C GLU A 138 -20.61 10.71 8.62
N ARG A 139 -21.80 11.19 8.94
CA ARG A 139 -22.60 11.99 8.01
C ARG A 139 -22.03 13.39 7.91
N MET A 140 -21.84 13.88 6.69
CA MET A 140 -21.41 15.24 6.44
C MET A 140 -22.47 16.25 6.90
N PRO A 141 -22.07 17.38 7.52
CA PRO A 141 -22.95 18.53 7.67
C PRO A 141 -23.47 19.00 6.30
N LEU A 142 -24.71 19.48 6.23
CA LEU A 142 -25.37 19.82 4.95
C LEU A 142 -24.52 20.77 4.08
N PHE A 143 -23.97 21.82 4.68
CA PHE A 143 -23.10 22.76 3.96
C PHE A 143 -21.84 22.08 3.40
N GLN A 144 -21.21 21.19 4.17
CA GLN A 144 -20.03 20.44 3.71
C GLN A 144 -20.37 19.48 2.58
N PHE A 145 -21.53 18.81 2.66
CA PHE A 145 -22.05 17.97 1.59
C PHE A 145 -22.23 18.75 0.29
N LEU A 146 -22.90 19.91 0.34
CA LEU A 146 -23.14 20.75 -0.83
C LEU A 146 -21.83 21.24 -1.47
N VAL A 147 -20.92 21.79 -0.66
CA VAL A 147 -19.63 22.30 -1.13
C VAL A 147 -18.75 21.17 -1.66
N HIS A 148 -18.77 19.98 -1.04
CA HIS A 148 -17.99 18.84 -1.51
C HIS A 148 -18.46 18.33 -2.85
N ASN A 149 -19.76 18.10 -2.98
CA ASN A 149 -20.31 17.44 -4.16
C ASN A 149 -20.54 18.38 -5.34
N LEU A 150 -20.33 19.69 -5.20
CA LEU A 150 -20.45 20.65 -6.31
C LEU A 150 -19.56 20.27 -7.51
N HIS A 151 -18.38 19.70 -7.26
CA HIS A 151 -17.47 19.27 -8.32
C HIS A 151 -18.01 18.07 -9.14
N LEU A 152 -19.05 17.38 -8.66
CA LEU A 152 -19.72 16.29 -9.37
C LEU A 152 -20.79 16.78 -10.35
N VAL A 153 -21.32 17.99 -10.14
CA VAL A 153 -22.43 18.56 -10.92
C VAL A 153 -22.19 18.54 -12.44
N PRO A 154 -21.01 18.94 -12.95
CA PRO A 154 -20.74 18.89 -14.38
C PRO A 154 -20.91 17.50 -14.99
N TYR A 155 -20.61 16.44 -14.25
CA TYR A 155 -20.66 15.07 -14.75
C TYR A 155 -22.07 14.50 -14.86
N PHE A 156 -23.10 15.17 -14.34
CA PHE A 156 -24.48 14.83 -14.73
C PHE A 156 -24.75 15.18 -16.19
N PHE A 157 -24.06 16.18 -16.75
CA PHE A 157 -24.35 16.71 -18.09
C PHE A 157 -23.25 16.38 -19.11
N PHE A 158 -21.98 16.38 -18.68
CA PHE A 158 -20.83 16.30 -19.56
C PHE A 158 -20.00 15.04 -19.31
N TRP A 159 -19.54 14.42 -20.39
CA TRP A 159 -18.66 13.26 -20.36
C TRP A 159 -17.19 13.70 -20.27
N ASN A 160 -16.44 13.15 -19.30
CA ASN A 160 -15.09 13.57 -18.99
C ASN A 160 -14.06 12.96 -19.96
N ARG A 161 -13.86 13.61 -21.11
CA ARG A 161 -12.87 13.17 -22.10
C ARG A 161 -11.42 13.14 -21.58
N ARG A 162 -11.11 13.93 -20.54
CA ARG A 162 -9.75 14.02 -19.97
C ARG A 162 -9.31 12.74 -19.24
N GLN A 163 -10.25 11.90 -18.82
CA GLN A 163 -9.93 10.60 -18.20
C GLN A 163 -9.48 9.56 -19.21
N ARG A 164 -9.66 9.82 -20.52
CA ARG A 164 -9.19 8.96 -21.59
C ARG A 164 -7.85 9.49 -22.08
N GLY A 165 -6.76 9.02 -21.46
CA GLY A 165 -5.38 9.27 -21.89
C GLY A 165 -4.79 8.03 -22.56
N ALA A 166 -3.93 8.21 -23.56
CA ALA A 166 -3.08 7.13 -24.05
C ALA A 166 -2.04 6.75 -22.99
N CYS A 167 -1.73 5.46 -22.85
CA CYS A 167 -0.68 4.98 -21.96
C CYS A 167 0.69 5.22 -22.62
N ARG A 168 1.05 6.49 -22.84
CA ARG A 168 2.30 6.88 -23.53
C ARG A 168 3.55 6.30 -22.85
N ALA A 169 3.49 6.08 -21.53
CA ALA A 169 4.55 5.46 -20.76
C ALA A 169 4.74 3.96 -21.07
N ALA A 170 3.73 3.26 -21.60
CA ALA A 170 3.85 1.90 -22.09
C ALA A 170 4.32 1.84 -23.56
N GLU A 171 4.04 2.89 -24.33
CA GLU A 171 4.41 3.00 -25.76
C GLU A 171 5.85 3.49 -25.97
N GLY A 172 6.47 4.14 -24.97
CA GLY A 172 7.88 4.55 -25.02
C GLY A 172 8.83 3.46 -24.54
N GLY A 173 9.19 2.53 -25.42
CA GLY A 173 10.48 1.82 -25.33
C GLY A 173 11.59 2.76 -25.83
N THR A 174 12.81 2.68 -25.28
CA THR A 174 13.91 3.45 -25.88
C THR A 174 14.32 2.78 -27.19
N ASP A 175 14.43 3.56 -28.28
CA ASP A 175 14.81 3.08 -29.62
C ASP A 175 16.23 2.48 -29.73
N ASN A 176 16.98 2.44 -28.62
CA ASN A 176 18.41 2.08 -28.61
C ASN A 176 18.69 0.59 -28.37
N GLY A 177 17.66 -0.25 -28.24
CA GLY A 177 17.82 -1.67 -27.89
C GLY A 177 18.28 -1.86 -26.44
N GLY A 178 17.70 -2.83 -25.74
CA GLY A 178 18.09 -3.15 -24.37
C GLY A 178 19.45 -3.84 -24.26
N PRO A 179 20.01 -3.98 -23.04
CA PRO A 179 21.18 -4.83 -22.80
C PRO A 179 20.89 -6.29 -23.17
N ARG A 180 21.94 -7.07 -23.46
CA ARG A 180 21.78 -8.48 -23.85
C ARG A 180 21.29 -9.33 -22.67
N ALA A 181 20.21 -10.08 -22.88
CA ALA A 181 19.68 -11.01 -21.89
C ALA A 181 20.72 -12.05 -21.45
N THR A 182 20.92 -12.20 -20.14
CA THR A 182 21.72 -13.27 -19.52
C THR A 182 20.99 -14.62 -19.60
N GLU A 183 21.68 -15.72 -19.30
CA GLU A 183 21.07 -17.05 -19.26
C GLU A 183 19.97 -17.14 -18.19
N PHE A 184 20.19 -16.54 -17.01
CA PHE A 184 19.18 -16.42 -15.96
C PHE A 184 17.89 -15.77 -16.49
N MET A 185 18.01 -14.62 -17.18
CA MET A 185 16.85 -13.88 -17.70
C MET A 185 16.04 -14.69 -18.72
N ARG A 186 16.71 -15.51 -19.55
CA ARG A 186 16.04 -16.37 -20.54
C ARG A 186 15.28 -17.54 -19.94
N ARG A 187 15.59 -17.92 -18.69
CA ARG A 187 14.88 -18.98 -17.96
C ARG A 187 13.65 -18.46 -17.20
N LEU A 188 13.45 -17.15 -17.13
CA LEU A 188 12.26 -16.57 -16.51
C LEU A 188 11.01 -16.89 -17.34
N PRO A 189 9.83 -17.02 -16.72
CA PRO A 189 8.57 -17.35 -17.40
C PRO A 189 8.01 -16.13 -18.16
N MET A 190 8.81 -15.59 -19.07
CA MET A 190 8.46 -14.47 -19.96
C MET A 190 8.64 -14.92 -21.40
N SER A 191 7.74 -14.50 -22.27
CA SER A 191 7.94 -14.66 -23.70
C SER A 191 9.13 -13.81 -24.18
N PRO A 192 9.75 -14.16 -25.33
CA PRO A 192 10.84 -13.35 -25.89
C PRO A 192 10.47 -11.88 -26.10
N VAL A 193 9.21 -11.60 -26.49
CA VAL A 193 8.68 -10.24 -26.70
C VAL A 193 8.58 -9.47 -25.38
N GLU A 194 8.11 -10.12 -24.31
CA GLU A 194 8.04 -9.49 -22.98
C GLU A 194 9.43 -9.20 -22.42
N LEU A 195 10.38 -10.13 -22.62
CA LEU A 195 11.76 -9.94 -22.20
C LEU A 195 12.43 -8.80 -22.96
N GLU A 196 12.23 -8.71 -24.27
CA GLU A 196 12.72 -7.59 -25.08
C GLU A 196 12.13 -6.25 -24.61
N ALA A 197 10.81 -6.18 -24.41
CA ALA A 197 10.15 -4.99 -23.89
C ALA A 197 10.60 -4.61 -22.48
N PHE A 198 10.94 -5.60 -21.64
CA PHE A 198 11.51 -5.39 -20.31
C PHE A 198 12.91 -4.77 -20.39
N LEU A 199 13.76 -5.33 -21.26
CA LEU A 199 15.15 -4.88 -21.47
C LEU A 199 15.25 -3.55 -22.21
N ALA A 200 14.23 -3.16 -22.96
CA ALA A 200 14.13 -1.83 -23.58
C ALA A 200 14.17 -0.66 -22.57
N ARG A 201 14.26 -0.94 -21.26
CA ARG A 201 14.62 0.03 -20.23
C ARG A 201 15.79 -0.47 -19.38
N PRO A 202 16.99 0.13 -19.51
CA PRO A 202 18.19 -0.37 -18.85
C PRO A 202 18.11 -0.33 -17.31
N GLU A 203 17.26 0.50 -16.71
CA GLU A 203 17.09 0.51 -15.25
C GLU A 203 16.41 -0.76 -14.73
N ARG A 204 15.54 -1.39 -15.54
CA ARG A 204 14.80 -2.59 -15.15
C ARG A 204 15.67 -3.84 -15.15
N GLU A 205 16.64 -3.89 -16.06
CA GLU A 205 17.61 -4.99 -16.14
C GLU A 205 18.45 -5.10 -14.86
N ARG A 206 18.83 -3.97 -14.25
CA ARG A 206 19.58 -3.96 -12.98
C ARG A 206 18.91 -4.80 -11.90
N ARG A 207 17.58 -4.78 -11.83
CA ARG A 207 16.82 -5.60 -10.87
C ARG A 207 17.06 -7.10 -11.07
N LEU A 208 17.06 -7.57 -12.32
CA LEU A 208 17.27 -8.98 -12.64
C LEU A 208 18.73 -9.40 -12.43
N ARG A 209 19.68 -8.54 -12.81
CA ARG A 209 21.11 -8.76 -12.53
C ARG A 209 21.39 -8.80 -11.03
N ALA A 210 20.72 -7.96 -10.25
CA ALA A 210 20.85 -7.98 -8.79
C ALA A 210 20.29 -9.27 -8.19
N MET A 211 19.21 -9.83 -8.73
CA MET A 211 18.71 -11.15 -8.29
C MET A 211 19.76 -12.25 -8.52
N GLU A 212 20.49 -12.19 -9.64
CA GLU A 212 21.55 -13.14 -9.95
C GLU A 212 22.79 -12.93 -9.06
N ARG A 213 23.26 -11.68 -8.94
CA ARG A 213 24.45 -11.32 -8.17
C ARG A 213 24.29 -11.57 -6.66
N PHE A 214 23.13 -11.24 -6.10
CA PHE A 214 22.86 -11.33 -4.66
C PHE A 214 22.01 -12.57 -4.30
N ARG A 215 22.03 -13.62 -5.12
CA ARG A 215 21.26 -14.86 -4.89
C ARG A 215 21.60 -15.55 -3.56
N ASP A 216 22.84 -15.40 -3.10
CA ASP A 216 23.35 -15.98 -1.85
C ASP A 216 23.18 -15.01 -0.67
N HIS A 217 22.50 -13.87 -0.89
CA HIS A 217 22.13 -12.95 0.19
C HIS A 217 20.69 -13.19 0.64
N ARG A 218 20.42 -12.83 1.89
CA ARG A 218 19.08 -12.78 2.49
C ARG A 218 18.77 -11.38 2.94
N ILE A 219 17.52 -10.98 2.73
CA ILE A 219 16.92 -9.89 3.48
C ILE A 219 16.41 -10.51 4.78
N VAL A 220 16.95 -10.04 5.91
CA VAL A 220 16.61 -10.55 7.24
C VAL A 220 15.75 -9.51 7.95
N LEU A 221 14.53 -9.87 8.32
CA LEU A 221 13.70 -9.08 9.22
C LEU A 221 13.85 -9.63 10.63
N ARG A 222 14.66 -8.97 11.47
CA ARG A 222 14.87 -9.36 12.87
C ARG A 222 13.81 -8.71 13.76
N VAL A 223 13.03 -9.52 14.45
CA VAL A 223 12.06 -9.06 15.45
C VAL A 223 12.80 -8.59 16.69
N VAL A 224 12.75 -7.29 16.98
CA VAL A 224 13.46 -6.68 18.13
C VAL A 224 12.57 -6.46 19.35
N GLU A 225 11.25 -6.41 19.15
CA GLU A 225 10.26 -6.29 20.22
C GLU A 225 9.02 -7.09 19.81
N ALA A 226 8.41 -7.82 20.74
CA ALA A 226 7.13 -8.48 20.54
C ALA A 226 6.25 -8.34 21.80
N VAL A 227 5.03 -7.85 21.61
CA VAL A 227 4.06 -7.61 22.68
C VAL A 227 2.74 -8.24 22.27
N ALA A 228 2.36 -9.33 22.96
CA ALA A 228 1.08 -10.04 22.77
C ALA A 228 0.76 -10.41 21.30
N CYS A 229 1.77 -10.80 20.52
CA CYS A 229 1.58 -11.15 19.10
C CYS A 229 0.76 -12.45 18.98
N PRO A 230 -0.46 -12.41 18.39
CA PRO A 230 -1.28 -13.62 18.24
C PRO A 230 -0.73 -14.60 17.20
N ALA A 231 0.15 -14.13 16.30
CA ALA A 231 0.83 -14.98 15.33
C ALA A 231 2.07 -15.70 15.92
N GLY A 232 2.33 -15.56 17.22
CA GLY A 232 3.43 -16.24 17.90
C GLY A 232 4.83 -15.73 17.54
N HIS A 233 4.96 -14.55 16.92
CA HIS A 233 6.27 -13.93 16.71
C HIS A 233 6.88 -13.47 18.04
N ALA A 234 8.17 -13.73 18.23
CA ALA A 234 8.91 -13.42 19.45
C ALA A 234 10.15 -12.54 19.17
N ALA A 235 10.62 -11.80 20.18
CA ALA A 235 11.86 -11.05 20.06
C ALA A 235 13.05 -11.99 19.85
N GLY A 236 13.98 -11.60 18.98
CA GLY A 236 15.12 -12.40 18.53
C GLY A 236 14.84 -13.26 17.30
N GLU A 237 13.57 -13.42 16.90
CA GLU A 237 13.21 -14.18 15.70
C GLU A 237 13.67 -13.48 14.42
N GLU A 238 14.11 -14.27 13.45
CA GLU A 238 14.53 -13.80 12.13
C GLU A 238 13.60 -14.35 11.06
N ILE A 239 13.06 -13.46 10.23
CA ILE A 239 12.28 -13.83 9.05
C ILE A 239 13.16 -13.60 7.82
N PHE A 240 13.38 -14.67 7.05
CA PHE A 240 14.27 -14.65 5.90
C PHE A 240 13.48 -14.43 4.61
N LEU A 241 13.97 -13.51 3.79
CA LEU A 241 13.54 -13.35 2.41
C LEU A 241 14.75 -13.44 1.50
N ASP A 242 14.55 -13.96 0.28
CA ASP A 242 15.59 -13.94 -0.73
C ASP A 242 15.74 -12.54 -1.39
N CYS A 243 16.69 -12.40 -2.30
CA CYS A 243 16.89 -11.19 -3.11
C CYS A 243 15.77 -10.93 -4.14
N ALA A 244 14.77 -11.81 -4.24
CA ALA A 244 13.52 -11.56 -4.97
C ALA A 244 12.44 -10.92 -4.07
N GLY A 245 12.61 -10.96 -2.74
CA GLY A 245 11.61 -10.57 -1.75
C GLY A 245 10.60 -11.67 -1.43
N ARG A 246 10.93 -12.94 -1.71
CA ARG A 246 10.11 -14.10 -1.35
C ARG A 246 10.49 -14.59 0.04
N VAL A 247 9.50 -14.87 0.89
CA VAL A 247 9.73 -15.41 2.22
C VAL A 247 10.21 -16.86 2.12
N LEU A 248 11.28 -17.17 2.84
CA LEU A 248 11.86 -18.51 2.92
C LEU A 248 11.38 -19.17 4.21
N LEU A 249 10.23 -19.86 4.14
CA LEU A 249 9.57 -20.43 5.32
C LEU A 249 10.40 -21.51 6.01
N GLU A 250 11.12 -22.33 5.24
CA GLU A 250 12.01 -23.37 5.80
C GLU A 250 13.17 -22.75 6.60
N GLU A 251 13.80 -21.69 6.08
CA GLU A 251 14.86 -20.97 6.79
C GLU A 251 14.31 -20.19 7.99
N THR A 252 13.08 -19.68 7.88
CA THR A 252 12.39 -18.98 8.98
C THR A 252 11.92 -19.95 10.07
N GLY A 253 11.68 -21.23 9.74
CA GLY A 253 11.26 -22.28 10.67
C GLY A 253 9.80 -22.20 11.12
N LYS A 254 8.99 -21.29 10.57
CA LYS A 254 7.57 -21.08 10.92
C LYS A 254 6.84 -20.20 9.92
N ASP A 255 5.51 -20.24 10.00
CA ASP A 255 4.63 -19.33 9.27
C ASP A 255 4.83 -17.88 9.69
N VAL A 256 4.65 -16.96 8.74
CA VAL A 256 4.85 -15.53 8.93
C VAL A 256 3.55 -14.76 8.76
N CYS A 257 3.25 -13.87 9.72
CA CYS A 257 2.06 -13.04 9.66
C CYS A 257 2.10 -12.05 8.48
N ILE A 258 1.10 -12.11 7.60
CA ILE A 258 0.98 -11.20 6.46
C ILE A 258 0.88 -9.73 6.88
N MET A 259 0.32 -9.44 8.07
CA MET A 259 0.21 -8.08 8.60
C MET A 259 1.56 -7.50 9.05
N ALA A 260 2.52 -8.35 9.40
CA ALA A 260 3.90 -7.95 9.62
C ALA A 260 4.61 -7.68 8.28
N LEU A 261 4.49 -8.62 7.33
CA LEU A 261 5.07 -8.48 5.99
C LEU A 261 4.57 -7.24 5.25
N HIS A 262 3.27 -6.93 5.32
CA HIS A 262 2.69 -5.74 4.71
C HIS A 262 3.39 -4.44 5.14
N LYS A 263 3.74 -4.31 6.43
CA LYS A 263 4.44 -3.11 6.91
C LYS A 263 5.94 -3.17 6.68
N ALA A 264 6.54 -4.36 6.69
CA ALA A 264 7.94 -4.55 6.33
C ALA A 264 8.20 -4.30 4.83
N TRP A 265 7.18 -4.44 3.97
CA TRP A 265 7.27 -4.30 2.51
C TRP A 265 8.04 -3.06 2.07
N PHE A 266 7.76 -1.89 2.65
CA PHE A 266 8.46 -0.64 2.28
C PHE A 266 9.97 -0.73 2.51
N ARG A 267 10.40 -1.44 3.54
CA ARG A 267 11.82 -1.63 3.84
C ARG A 267 12.44 -2.71 2.95
N VAL A 268 11.71 -3.78 2.65
CA VAL A 268 12.13 -4.78 1.68
C VAL A 268 12.37 -4.13 0.32
N MET A 269 11.46 -3.26 -0.16
CA MET A 269 11.67 -2.52 -1.41
C MET A 269 12.95 -1.67 -1.38
N LEU A 270 13.26 -0.99 -0.27
CA LEU A 270 14.48 -0.20 -0.14
C LEU A 270 15.76 -1.05 -0.18
N LEU A 271 15.73 -2.26 0.40
CA LEU A 271 16.86 -3.19 0.37
C LEU A 271 17.05 -3.76 -1.04
N LEU A 272 15.95 -4.09 -1.74
CA LEU A 272 15.98 -4.52 -3.14
C LEU A 272 16.51 -3.42 -4.08
N GLU A 273 16.09 -2.17 -3.85
CA GLU A 273 16.62 -1.01 -4.55
C GLU A 273 18.12 -0.85 -4.29
N ARG A 274 18.57 -1.05 -3.04
CA ARG A 274 19.99 -0.98 -2.68
C ARG A 274 20.83 -2.03 -3.42
N MET A 275 20.36 -3.27 -3.47
CA MET A 275 20.99 -4.33 -4.28
C MET A 275 21.05 -3.95 -5.77
N ALA A 276 19.95 -3.42 -6.32
CA ALA A 276 19.91 -3.01 -7.73
C ALA A 276 20.88 -1.86 -8.07
N GLN A 277 21.07 -0.91 -7.15
CA GLN A 277 22.01 0.19 -7.31
C GLN A 277 23.46 -0.29 -7.24
N GLY A 278 23.78 -1.20 -6.30
CA GLY A 278 25.13 -1.75 -6.13
C GLY A 278 25.50 -2.88 -7.09
N VAL A 279 24.67 -3.19 -8.09
CA VAL A 279 24.86 -4.37 -8.96
C VAL A 279 26.12 -4.29 -9.83
N ASP A 280 26.64 -3.10 -10.09
CA ASP A 280 27.85 -2.86 -10.89
C ASP A 280 29.09 -2.55 -10.03
N ASP A 281 28.91 -2.27 -8.74
CA ASP A 281 30.00 -1.87 -7.85
C ASP A 281 30.88 -3.06 -7.50
N ALA A 282 32.20 -2.91 -7.39
CA ALA A 282 33.06 -4.02 -6.96
C ALA A 282 32.68 -4.50 -5.54
N GLU A 283 32.50 -3.54 -4.63
CA GLU A 283 32.09 -3.75 -3.24
C GLU A 283 30.86 -2.89 -2.95
N PRO A 284 29.63 -3.45 -3.06
CA PRO A 284 28.41 -2.69 -2.87
C PRO A 284 28.16 -2.39 -1.38
N ASP A 285 27.88 -1.13 -1.05
CA ASP A 285 27.40 -0.77 0.29
C ASP A 285 25.92 -1.15 0.42
N LEU A 286 25.65 -2.19 1.20
CA LEU A 286 24.31 -2.71 1.45
C LEU A 286 23.71 -2.22 2.79
N THR A 287 24.34 -1.23 3.42
CA THR A 287 23.94 -0.69 4.71
C THR A 287 23.18 0.64 4.58
N GLY A 288 22.65 1.14 5.70
CA GLY A 288 22.02 2.46 5.72
C GLY A 288 21.31 2.78 7.04
N PRO A 289 21.26 4.07 7.44
CA PRO A 289 20.65 4.47 8.71
C PRO A 289 19.15 4.18 8.75
N LEU A 290 18.45 4.27 7.61
CA LEU A 290 17.03 3.91 7.53
C LEU A 290 16.80 2.45 7.93
N PHE A 291 17.73 1.54 7.64
CA PHE A 291 17.61 0.11 7.97
C PHE A 291 17.63 -0.15 9.48
N GLN A 292 18.25 0.77 10.23
CA GLN A 292 18.36 0.74 11.69
C GLN A 292 17.15 1.32 12.42
N ILE A 293 16.18 1.89 11.70
CA ILE A 293 14.91 2.35 12.29
C ILE A 293 13.94 1.15 12.32
N PRO A 294 13.47 0.70 13.49
CA PRO A 294 12.49 -0.38 13.59
C PRO A 294 11.18 -0.04 12.89
N ILE A 295 10.50 -1.06 12.38
CA ILE A 295 9.22 -0.95 11.71
C ILE A 295 8.17 -1.63 12.57
N SER A 296 7.10 -0.91 12.91
CA SER A 296 5.97 -1.53 13.58
C SER A 296 5.19 -2.40 12.59
N CYS A 297 4.71 -3.57 13.01
CA CYS A 297 3.66 -4.29 12.30
C CYS A 297 2.30 -3.57 12.39
N PHE A 298 1.28 -4.11 11.72
CA PHE A 298 -0.07 -3.52 11.71
C PHE A 298 -0.68 -3.38 13.10
N GLY A 299 -0.40 -4.34 14.00
CA GLY A 299 -1.20 -4.55 15.20
C GLY A 299 -1.26 -3.37 16.17
N GLY A 300 -0.29 -2.44 16.19
CA GLY A 300 -0.43 -1.16 16.90
C GLY A 300 -0.40 -1.24 18.44
N ALA A 301 -0.35 -2.45 19.02
CA ALA A 301 -0.34 -2.78 20.44
C ALA A 301 -1.62 -2.39 21.21
N TRP A 302 -1.96 -3.19 22.22
CA TRP A 302 -3.10 -2.94 23.09
C TRP A 302 -2.91 -1.68 23.96
N PRO A 303 -3.99 -0.94 24.29
CA PRO A 303 -5.41 -1.20 23.96
C PRO A 303 -5.87 -0.61 22.62
N LEU A 304 -5.00 0.08 21.88
CA LEU A 304 -5.39 0.85 20.68
C LEU A 304 -5.40 0.01 19.41
N GLY A 305 -4.67 -1.09 19.40
CA GLY A 305 -4.53 -2.01 18.30
C GLY A 305 -5.58 -3.11 18.27
N ALA A 306 -5.89 -3.62 17.07
CA ALA A 306 -6.73 -4.81 16.92
C ALA A 306 -6.02 -6.11 17.35
N CYS A 307 -4.69 -6.07 17.50
CA CYS A 307 -3.90 -7.18 18.02
C CYS A 307 -2.58 -6.67 18.65
N GLY A 308 -1.74 -7.60 19.13
CA GLY A 308 -0.42 -7.26 19.63
C GLY A 308 0.51 -6.69 18.56
N ARG A 309 1.69 -6.23 18.97
CA ARG A 309 2.68 -5.58 18.09
C ARG A 309 3.98 -6.36 18.05
N ILE A 310 4.64 -6.34 16.89
CA ILE A 310 6.06 -6.59 16.79
C ILE A 310 6.77 -5.40 16.14
N LEU A 311 8.04 -5.21 16.48
CA LEU A 311 8.95 -4.29 15.80
C LEU A 311 10.02 -5.09 15.09
N MET A 312 10.34 -4.70 13.86
CA MET A 312 11.33 -5.40 13.03
C MET A 312 12.41 -4.45 12.55
N LEU A 313 13.67 -4.87 12.65
CA LEU A 313 14.78 -4.29 11.90
C LEU A 313 14.97 -5.09 10.61
N ALA A 314 15.50 -4.45 9.58
CA ALA A 314 15.78 -5.12 8.33
C ALA A 314 17.24 -4.91 7.96
N GLU A 315 17.91 -5.96 7.49
CA GLU A 315 19.27 -5.90 7.00
C GLU A 315 19.45 -6.86 5.83
N ILE A 316 20.55 -6.69 5.09
CA ILE A 316 21.01 -7.68 4.11
C ILE A 316 22.15 -8.46 4.75
N ARG A 317 22.06 -9.78 4.69
CA ARG A 317 23.08 -10.70 5.21
C ARG A 317 23.48 -11.65 4.09
N GLU A 318 24.77 -11.76 3.83
CA GLU A 318 25.30 -12.85 3.01
C GLU A 318 25.18 -14.15 3.82
N VAL A 319 24.64 -15.19 3.21
CA VAL A 319 24.55 -16.50 3.81
C VAL A 319 25.54 -17.38 3.08
N GLU A 320 26.29 -18.20 3.82
CA GLU A 320 27.17 -19.18 3.19
C GLU A 320 26.36 -19.99 2.17
N PRO A 321 26.84 -20.12 0.92
CA PRO A 321 26.13 -20.90 -0.08
C PRO A 321 25.90 -22.29 0.51
N ARG A 322 24.63 -22.71 0.59
CA ARG A 322 24.33 -24.12 0.84
C ARG A 322 25.09 -24.87 -0.25
N GLY A 323 26.00 -25.74 0.17
CA GLY A 323 26.72 -26.63 -0.75
C GLY A 323 25.71 -27.32 -1.67
N PRO A 324 26.14 -27.75 -2.87
CA PRO A 324 25.21 -28.35 -3.83
C PRO A 324 24.72 -29.70 -3.28
N GLU A 325 23.65 -29.71 -2.49
CA GLU A 325 22.83 -30.89 -2.13
C GLU A 325 21.69 -30.51 -1.16
N ALA A 326 20.48 -30.36 -1.71
CA ALA A 326 19.23 -30.99 -1.28
C ALA A 326 18.11 -30.61 -2.28
#